data_AF-A0A7X5UVW9-F1
#
_entry.id   AF-A0A7X5UVW9-F1
#
_cell.length_a   1.000
_cell.length_b   1.000
_cell.length_c   1.000
_cell.angle_alpha   90.00
_cell.angle_beta   90.00
_cell.angle_gamma   90.00
#
_symmetry.space_group_name_H-M   'P 1'
#
loop_
_entity.id
_entity.type
_entity.pdbx_description
1 polymer ?
#
loop_
_entity_poly.entity_id
_entity_poly.type
_entity_poly.pdbx_seq_one_letter_code
_entity_poly.pdbx_strand_id
1 'polypeptide(L)' 'MTDAERLAMKRYYIIVAVNMLGTAGAVIGLLVAGRAQHYGVTVFGGAILLSSLYFMAVVPRFLARRWKTPVEATPEA' A
#
# COMPACT_ATOMS: atom_id res chain seq x y z
N MET A 1 3.62 -5.46 27.64
CA MET A 1 3.49 -5.57 26.18
C MET A 1 3.79 -7.00 25.78
N THR A 2 2.75 -7.75 25.46
CA THR A 2 2.83 -9.17 25.11
C THR A 2 3.43 -9.36 23.71
N ASP A 3 3.90 -10.56 23.40
CA ASP A 3 4.46 -10.86 22.07
C ASP A 3 3.41 -10.70 20.96
N ALA A 4 2.15 -10.99 21.27
CA ALA A 4 1.01 -10.78 20.37
C ALA A 4 0.82 -9.28 20.03
N GLU A 5 0.93 -8.39 21.01
CA GLU A 5 0.83 -6.94 20.81
C GLU A 5 2.00 -6.42 19.96
N ARG A 6 3.23 -6.90 20.19
CA ARG A 6 4.40 -6.52 19.37
C ARG A 6 4.22 -6.95 17.92
N LEU A 7 3.68 -8.14 17.68
CA LEU A 7 3.42 -8.65 16.33
C LEU A 7 2.33 -7.82 15.63
N ALA A 8 1.23 -7.51 16.31
CA ALA A 8 0.16 -6.67 15.77
C ALA A 8 0.67 -5.27 15.41
N MET A 9 1.46 -4.65 16.29
CA MET A 9 2.06 -3.35 16.06
C MET A 9 3.01 -3.34 14.85
N LYS A 10 3.85 -4.37 14.70
CA LYS A 10 4.74 -4.50 13.53
C LYS A 10 3.95 -4.61 12.21
N ARG A 11 2.87 -5.38 12.20
CA ARG A 11 1.98 -5.53 11.03
C ARG A 11 1.32 -4.19 10.67
N TYR A 12 0.82 -3.47 11.66
CA TYR A 12 0.24 -2.14 11.49
C TYR A 12 1.25 -1.15 10.89
N TYR A 13 2.46 -1.06 11.45
CA TYR A 13 3.49 -0.15 10.93
C TYR A 13 3.89 -0.47 9.49
N ILE A 14 3.94 -1.75 9.10
CA ILE A 14 4.20 -2.14 7.70
C ILE A 14 3.09 -1.61 6.78
N ILE A 15 1.81 -1.76 7.16
CA ILE A 15 0.69 -1.25 6.36
C ILE A 15 0.77 0.27 6.23
N VAL A 16 1.06 0.98 7.32
CA VAL A 16 1.20 2.44 7.30
C VAL A 16 2.38 2.87 6.42
N ALA A 17 3.53 2.21 6.54
CA ALA A 17 4.71 2.51 5.73
C ALA A 17 4.45 2.31 4.23
N VAL A 18 3.71 1.26 3.86
CA VAL A 18 3.29 1.01 2.46
C VAL A 18 2.38 2.13 1.96
N ASN A 19 1.42 2.58 2.77
CA ASN A 19 0.56 3.69 2.39
C ASN A 19 1.35 4.99 2.23
N MET A 20 2.30 5.28 3.12
CA MET A 20 3.18 6.44 2.99
C MET A 20 4.02 6.40 1.70
N LEU A 21 4.58 5.24 1.36
CA LEU A 21 5.31 5.04 0.10
C LEU A 21 4.41 5.25 -1.13
N GLY A 22 3.18 4.73 -1.08
CA GLY A 22 2.19 4.94 -2.13
C GLY A 22 1.84 6.42 -2.33
N THR A 23 1.59 7.15 -1.24
CA THR A 23 1.34 8.60 -1.30
C THR A 23 2.54 9.37 -1.85
N ALA A 24 3.76 9.04 -1.40
CA ALA A 24 4.98 9.66 -1.92
C ALA A 24 5.14 9.43 -3.43
N GLY A 25 4.91 8.20 -3.90
CA GLY A 25 4.92 7.87 -5.33
C GLY A 25 3.86 8.63 -6.13
N ALA A 26 2.66 8.79 -5.57
CA ALA A 26 1.59 9.55 -6.20
C ALA A 26 1.95 11.04 -6.34
N VAL A 27 2.51 11.66 -5.30
CA VAL A 27 2.95 13.06 -5.34
C VAL A 27 4.04 13.26 -6.40
N ILE A 28 5.01 12.34 -6.48
CA ILE A 28 6.07 12.40 -7.50
C ILE A 28 5.46 12.25 -8.91
N GLY A 29 4.57 11.27 -9.13
CA GLY A 29 3.89 11.09 -10.41
C GLY A 29 3.10 12.34 -10.83
N LEU A 30 2.40 12.97 -9.88
CA LEU A 30 1.65 14.22 -10.11
C LEU A 30 2.59 15.38 -10.45
N LEU A 31 3.71 15.52 -9.74
CA LEU A 31 4.71 16.56 -10.01
C LEU A 31 5.32 16.39 -11.42
N VAL A 32 5.64 15.16 -11.81
CA VAL A 32 6.15 14.86 -13.17
C VAL A 32 5.10 15.19 -14.22
N ALA A 33 3.84 14.80 -14.01
CA ALA A 33 2.75 15.09 -14.93
C ALA A 33 2.47 16.60 -15.06
N GLY A 34 2.43 17.32 -13.93
CA GLY A 34 2.11 18.76 -13.91
C GLY A 34 3.23 19.67 -14.41
N ARG A 35 4.49 19.20 -14.40
CA ARG A 35 5.64 19.96 -14.90
C ARG A 35 6.00 19.62 -16.35
N ALA A 36 5.34 18.64 -16.96
CA ALA A 36 5.64 18.19 -18.30
C ALA A 36 5.22 19.22 -19.37
N GLN A 37 6.18 19.61 -20.22
CA GLN A 37 5.95 20.46 -21.40
C GLN A 37 5.57 19.65 -22.65
N HIS A 38 5.73 18.32 -22.60
CA HIS A 38 5.42 17.39 -23.68
C HIS A 38 4.36 16.37 -23.25
N TYR A 39 3.44 16.05 -24.16
CA TYR A 39 2.36 15.07 -23.95
C TYR A 39 2.89 13.71 -23.48
N GLY A 40 4.01 13.23 -24.03
CA GLY A 40 4.60 11.95 -23.62
C GLY A 40 4.96 11.89 -22.13
N VAL A 41 5.61 12.93 -21.61
CA VAL A 41 6.05 12.98 -20.20
C VAL A 41 4.85 13.12 -19.25
N THR A 42 3.79 13.79 -19.69
CA THR A 42 2.53 13.91 -18.93
C THR A 42 1.88 12.54 -18.72
N VAL A 43 1.82 11.72 -19.78
CA VAL A 43 1.27 10.35 -19.72
C VAL A 43 2.11 9.47 -18.79
N PHE A 44 3.44 9.57 -18.83
CA PHE A 44 4.31 8.84 -17.90
C PHE A 44 4.07 9.24 -16.44
N GLY A 45 3.97 10.54 -16.14
CA GLY A 45 3.64 11.02 -14.80
C GLY A 45 2.29 10.50 -14.31
N GLY A 46 1.27 10.52 -15.18
CA GLY A 46 -0.05 9.95 -14.91
C GLY A 46 0.00 8.44 -14.65
N ALA A 47 0.78 7.69 -15.42
CA ALA A 47 0.96 6.25 -15.23
C ALA A 47 1.65 5.92 -13.89
N ILE A 48 2.64 6.71 -13.49
CA ILE A 48 3.31 6.56 -12.18
C ILE A 48 2.34 6.85 -11.04
N LEU A 49 1.53 7.91 -11.17
CA LEU A 49 0.50 8.25 -10.19
C LEU A 49 -0.50 7.10 -10.04
N LEU A 50 -1.05 6.60 -11.15
CA LEU A 50 -1.99 5.47 -11.15
C LEU A 50 -1.36 4.19 -10.59
N SER A 51 -0.10 3.90 -10.93
CA SER A 51 0.63 2.75 -10.40
C SER A 51 0.85 2.87 -8.88
N SER A 52 1.11 4.08 -8.39
CA SER A 52 1.29 4.35 -6.97
C SER A 52 0.00 4.20 -6.17
N LEU A 53 -1.12 4.69 -6.72
CA LEU A 53 -2.46 4.49 -6.16
C LEU A 53 -2.82 2.99 -6.13
N TYR A 54 -2.50 2.26 -7.19
CA TYR A 54 -2.70 0.82 -7.25
C TYR A 54 -1.86 0.09 -6.18
N PHE A 55 -0.58 0.44 -6.04
CA PHE A 55 0.31 -0.13 -5.03
C PHE A 55 -0.22 0.11 -3.60
N MET A 56 -0.66 1.34 -3.32
CA MET A 56 -1.28 1.72 -2.05
C MET A 56 -2.53 0.91 -1.73
N ALA A 57 -3.34 0.54 -2.72
CA ALA A 57 -4.56 -0.23 -2.50
C ALA A 57 -4.31 -1.75 -2.40
N VAL A 58 -3.42 -2.29 -3.22
CA VAL A 58 -3.25 -3.73 -3.40
C VAL A 58 -2.37 -4.34 -2.33
N VAL A 59 -1.23 -3.70 -2.02
CA VAL A 59 -0.23 -4.27 -1.11
C VAL A 59 -0.76 -4.40 0.32
N PRO A 60 -1.42 -3.39 0.93
CA PRO A 60 -2.04 -3.55 2.24
C PRO A 60 -3.12 -4.62 2.26
N ARG A 61 -3.93 -4.70 1.18
CA ARG A 61 -5.00 -5.69 1.06
C ARG A 61 -4.43 -7.11 0.95
N PHE A 62 -3.31 -7.29 0.27
CA PHE A 62 -2.59 -8.56 0.19
C PHE A 62 -1.94 -8.93 1.53
N LEU A 63 -1.26 -7.99 2.20
CA LEU A 63 -0.68 -8.19 3.53
C LEU A 63 -1.75 -8.55 4.57
N ALA A 64 -2.89 -7.86 4.56
CA ALA A 64 -4.01 -8.14 5.42
C ALA A 64 -4.59 -9.55 5.19
N ARG A 65 -4.68 -10.01 3.93
CA ARG A 65 -5.09 -11.39 3.62
C ARG A 65 -4.07 -12.42 4.10
N ARG A 66 -2.76 -12.14 3.94
CA ARG A 66 -1.69 -13.04 4.37
C ARG A 66 -1.61 -13.19 5.90
N TRP A 67 -1.96 -12.14 6.64
CA TRP A 67 -1.94 -12.15 8.11
C TRP A 67 -3.28 -12.50 8.76
N LYS A 68 -4.33 -12.72 7.96
CA LYS A 68 -5.54 -13.38 8.45
C LYS A 68 -5.11 -14.78 8.89
N THR A 69 -5.03 -14.98 10.21
CA THR A 69 -4.95 -16.33 10.77
C THR A 69 -6.14 -17.12 10.22
N PRO A 70 -5.95 -18.39 9.81
CA PRO A 70 -7.08 -19.27 9.58
C PRO A 70 -7.97 -19.17 10.82
N VAL A 71 -9.26 -18.88 10.64
CA VAL A 71 -10.23 -19.16 11.69
C VAL A 71 -10.14 -20.66 11.84
N GLU A 72 -9.44 -21.10 12.89
CA GLU A 72 -9.39 -22.50 13.28
C GLU A 72 -10.84 -22.97 13.30
N ALA A 73 -11.11 -23.99 12.48
CA ALA A 73 -12.42 -24.59 12.37
C ALA A 73 -12.96 -24.77 13.79
N THR A 74 -14.09 -24.12 14.06
CA THR A 74 -14.87 -24.33 15.27
C THR A 74 -14.90 -25.84 15.52
N PRO A 75 -14.28 -26.36 16.60
CA PRO A 75 -14.52 -27.74 16.96
C PRO A 75 -16.01 -27.79 17.30
N GLU A 76 -16.75 -28.52 16.49
CA GLU A 76 -18.14 -28.87 16.77
C GLU A 76 -18.20 -29.40 18.21
N ALA A 77 -18.94 -28.71 19.06
CA ALA A 77 -19.28 -29.11 20.41
C ALA A 77 -20.80 -28.98 20.57
#